data_AF-A0A970S9D9-F1
#
_entry.id   AF-A0A970S9D9-F1
#
_cell.length_a   1.000
_cell.length_b   1.000
_cell.length_c   1.000
_cell.angle_alpha   90.00
_cell.angle_beta   90.00
_cell.angle_gamma   90.00
#
_symmetry.space_group_name_H-M   'P 1'
#
loop_
_entity.id
_entity.type
_entity.pdbx_description
1 polymer ?
#
loop_
_entity_poly.entity_id
_entity_poly.type
_entity_poly.pdbx_seq_one_letter_code
_entity_poly.pdbx_strand_id
1 'polypeptide(L)' 'MTAIPDEKMLKEIQSRFEKKLKENEIESVEFWKGHVDRMLAMKPEGVAALQTHIRKLSDMMANRVAALKKGIV' A
#
# COMPACT_ATOMS: atom_id res chain seq x y z
N MET A 1 -40.25 2.75 2.89
CA MET A 1 -39.55 3.74 2.04
C MET A 1 -38.11 3.78 2.49
N THR A 2 -37.17 3.38 1.64
CA THR A 2 -35.73 3.59 1.89
C THR A 2 -35.47 5.09 1.82
N ALA A 3 -35.08 5.71 2.92
CA ALA A 3 -34.70 7.11 2.95
C ALA A 3 -33.50 7.31 1.99
N ILE A 4 -33.69 8.10 0.94
CA ILE A 4 -32.59 8.53 0.07
C ILE A 4 -31.70 9.42 0.94
N PRO A 5 -30.39 9.13 1.07
CA PRO A 5 -29.49 9.97 1.86
C PRO A 5 -29.56 11.42 1.38
N ASP A 6 -29.72 12.37 2.31
CA ASP A 6 -29.68 13.78 1.95
C ASP A 6 -28.28 14.20 1.49
N GLU A 7 -28.19 15.33 0.79
CA GLU A 7 -26.94 15.81 0.19
C GLU A 7 -25.81 15.98 1.21
N LYS A 8 -26.15 16.34 2.45
CA LYS A 8 -25.17 16.53 3.53
C LYS A 8 -24.59 15.18 3.96
N MET A 9 -25.43 14.16 4.09
CA MET A 9 -25.01 12.80 4.41
C MET A 9 -24.14 12.20 3.30
N LEU A 10 -24.47 12.44 2.02
CA LEU A 10 -23.65 12.01 0.89
C LEU A 10 -22.26 12.66 0.89
N LYS A 11 -22.18 13.97 1.15
CA LYS A 11 -20.90 14.70 1.27
C LYS A 11 -20.03 14.17 2.41
N GLU A 12 -20.65 13.86 3.55
CA GLU A 12 -19.91 13.30 4.68
C GLU A 12 -19.36 11.90 4.37
N ILE A 13 -20.17 11.05 3.73
CA ILE A 13 -19.72 9.73 3.27
C ILE A 13 -18.56 9.87 2.30
N GLN A 14 -18.68 10.74 1.29
CA GLN A 14 -17.62 10.99 0.32
C GLN A 14 -16.31 11.43 1.01
N SER A 15 -16.39 12.41 1.92
CA SER A 15 -15.22 12.91 2.66
C SER A 15 -14.53 11.80 3.47
N ARG A 16 -15.31 10.93 4.14
CA ARG A 16 -14.77 9.78 4.87
C ARG A 16 -14.09 8.77 3.94
N PHE A 17 -14.67 8.50 2.77
CA PHE A 17 -14.07 7.62 1.76
C PHE A 17 -12.75 8.20 1.23
N GLU A 18 -12.72 9.47 0.86
CA GLU A 18 -11.51 10.14 0.39
C GLU A 18 -10.41 10.13 1.46
N LYS A 19 -10.77 10.38 2.72
CA LYS A 19 -9.83 10.30 3.84
C LYS A 19 -9.26 8.88 3.97
N LYS A 20 -10.12 7.85 3.91
CA LYS A 20 -9.68 6.47 4.06
C LYS A 20 -8.80 6.02 2.88
N LEU A 21 -9.09 6.47 1.67
CA LEU A 21 -8.24 6.22 0.49
C LEU A 21 -6.85 6.81 0.68
N LYS A 22 -6.74 8.05 1.16
CA LYS A 22 -5.45 8.69 1.46
C LYS A 22 -4.69 7.96 2.57
N GLU A 23 -5.36 7.57 3.65
CA GLU A 23 -4.75 6.80 4.73
C GLU A 23 -4.18 5.46 4.22
N ASN A 24 -4.95 4.73 3.42
CA ASN A 24 -4.51 3.46 2.83
C ASN A 24 -3.33 3.62 1.86
N GLU A 25 -3.30 4.72 1.09
CA GLU A 25 -2.17 5.04 0.21
C GLU A 25 -0.90 5.33 1.03
N ILE A 26 -1.01 6.14 2.08
CA ILE A 26 0.10 6.44 3.00
C ILE A 26 0.63 5.16 3.64
N GLU A 27 -0.25 4.34 4.23
CA GLU A 27 0.13 3.06 4.86
C GLU A 27 0.89 2.16 3.87
N SER A 28 0.41 2.09 2.62
CA SER A 28 1.05 1.29 1.56
C SER A 28 2.45 1.82 1.22
N VAL A 29 2.60 3.13 1.08
CA VAL A 29 3.89 3.76 0.75
C VAL A 29 4.88 3.63 1.90
N GLU A 30 4.44 3.85 3.15
CA GLU A 30 5.28 3.71 4.34
C GLU A 30 5.77 2.27 4.52
N PHE A 31 4.92 1.29 4.27
CA PHE A 31 5.28 -0.12 4.29
C PHE A 31 6.46 -0.40 3.33
N TRP A 32 6.31 -0.03 2.06
CA TRP A 32 7.37 -0.27 1.07
C TRP A 32 8.64 0.54 1.35
N LYS A 33 8.50 1.78 1.79
CA LYS A 33 9.64 2.60 2.22
C LYS A 33 10.42 1.93 3.35
N GLY A 34 9.74 1.40 4.37
CA GLY A 34 10.38 0.69 5.47
C GLY A 34 11.12 -0.58 5.05
N HIS A 35 10.68 -1.25 3.98
CA HIS A 35 11.44 -2.34 3.37
C HIS A 35 12.72 -1.84 2.68
N VAL A 36 12.64 -0.75 1.92
CA VAL A 36 13.80 -0.13 1.26
C VAL A 36 14.82 0.38 2.30
N ASP A 37 14.36 1.08 3.34
CA ASP A 37 15.22 1.61 4.39
C ASP A 37 16.00 0.50 5.10
N ARG A 38 15.35 -0.65 5.37
CA ARG A 38 16.03 -1.83 5.92
C ARG A 38 17.11 -2.35 5.00
N MET A 39 16.85 -2.43 3.69
CA MET A 39 17.87 -2.87 2.73
C MET A 39 19.08 -1.93 2.67
N LEU A 40 18.86 -0.62 2.79
CA LEU A 40 19.93 0.36 2.88
C LEU A 40 20.75 0.19 4.17
N ALA A 41 20.09 -0.12 5.29
CA ALA A 41 20.76 -0.34 6.58
C ALA A 41 21.55 -1.65 6.65
N MET A 42 21.19 -2.67 5.87
CA MET A 42 21.81 -4.00 5.90
C MET A 42 23.25 -4.07 5.41
N LYS A 43 23.80 -3.00 4.81
CA LYS A 43 25.19 -2.93 4.29
C LYS A 43 25.64 -4.25 3.62
N PRO A 44 24.98 -4.65 2.52
CA PRO A 44 25.21 -5.96 1.92
C PRO A 44 26.68 -6.16 1.53
N GLU A 45 27.19 -7.38 1.73
CA GLU A 45 28.60 -7.78 1.49
C GLU A 45 29.03 -7.70 0.01
N GLY A 46 28.14 -7.25 -0.88
CA GLY A 46 28.42 -7.03 -2.29
C GLY A 46 27.16 -6.81 -3.12
N VAL A 47 27.35 -6.51 -4.40
CA VAL A 47 26.26 -6.19 -5.35
C VAL A 47 25.29 -7.36 -5.51
N ALA A 48 25.78 -8.61 -5.51
CA ALA A 48 24.92 -9.80 -5.64
C ALA A 48 23.95 -9.97 -4.45
N ALA A 49 24.43 -9.72 -3.23
CA ALA A 49 23.59 -9.76 -2.03
C ALA A 49 22.50 -8.66 -2.10
N LEU A 50 22.86 -7.44 -2.51
CA LEU A 50 21.90 -6.36 -2.73
C LEU A 50 20.85 -6.72 -3.79
N GLN A 51 21.27 -7.25 -4.95
CA GLN A 51 20.37 -7.67 -6.02
C GLN A 51 19.36 -8.73 -5.55
N THR A 52 19.81 -9.66 -4.70
CA THR A 52 18.93 -10.68 -4.10
C THR A 52 17.85 -10.05 -3.22
N HIS A 53 18.22 -9.03 -2.44
CA HIS A 53 17.26 -8.33 -1.56
C HIS A 53 16.26 -7.50 -2.37
N ILE A 54 16.73 -6.80 -3.41
CA ILE A 54 15.88 -6.06 -4.35
C ILE A 54 14.87 -7.01 -5.01
N ARG A 55 15.32 -8.18 -5.47
CA ARG A 55 14.44 -9.18 -6.10
C ARG A 55 13.34 -9.64 -5.15
N LYS A 56 13.69 -10.00 -3.91
CA LYS A 56 12.71 -10.40 -2.89
C LYS A 56 11.66 -9.31 -2.63
N LEU A 57 12.07 -8.05 -2.56
CA LEU A 57 11.15 -6.93 -2.40
C LEU A 57 10.21 -6.80 -3.61
N SER A 58 10.76 -6.86 -4.82
CA SER A 58 10.00 -6.82 -6.07
C SER A 58 8.98 -7.95 -6.18
N ASP A 59 9.35 -9.17 -5.81
CA ASP A 59 8.45 -10.34 -5.82
C ASP A 59 7.31 -10.18 -4.81
N MET A 60 7.60 -9.63 -3.62
CA MET A 60 6.58 -9.31 -2.61
C MET A 60 5.58 -8.26 -3.13
N MET A 61 6.07 -7.21 -3.79
CA MET A 61 5.22 -6.20 -4.42
C MET A 61 4.34 -6.82 -5.51
N ALA A 62 4.90 -7.66 -6.38
CA ALA A 62 4.15 -8.34 -7.43
C ALA A 62 3.04 -9.24 -6.86
N ASN A 63 3.34 -9.99 -5.80
CA ASN A 63 2.36 -10.82 -5.10
C ASN A 63 1.23 -9.98 -4.50
N ARG A 64 1.56 -8.85 -3.86
CA ARG A 64 0.55 -7.95 -3.29
C ARG A 64 -0.32 -7.33 -4.38
N VAL A 65 0.26 -6.88 -5.49
CA VAL A 65 -0.49 -6.37 -6.65
C VAL A 65 -1.43 -7.44 -7.21
N ALA A 66 -0.96 -8.68 -7.34
CA ALA A 66 -1.80 -9.78 -7.82
C ALA A 66 -2.95 -10.10 -6.86
N ALA A 67 -2.72 -10.07 -5.54
CA ALA A 67 -3.76 -10.26 -4.53
C ALA A 67 -4.81 -9.14 -4.59
N LEU A 68 -4.39 -7.88 -4.64
CA LEU A 68 -5.27 -6.71 -4.73
C LEU A 68 -6.13 -6.73 -5.99
N LYS A 69 -5.56 -7.08 -7.14
CA LYS A 69 -6.32 -7.25 -8.40
C LYS A 69 -7.38 -8.35 -8.32
N LYS A 70 -7.18 -9.35 -7.47
CA LYS A 70 -8.16 -10.43 -7.20
C LYS A 70 -9.19 -10.04 -6.13
N GLY A 71 -9.13 -8.83 -5.58
CA GLY A 71 -9.99 -8.39 -4.48
C GLY A 71 -9.63 -9.02 -3.13
N ILE A 72 -8.45 -9.64 -3.01
CA ILE A 72 -7.95 -10.20 -1.76
C ILE A 72 -7.27 -9.06 -0.99
N VAL A 73 -7.95 -8.57 0.03
CA VAL A 73 -7.52 -7.43 0.86
C VAL A 73 -6.62 -7.92 1.99
#